data_AF-A0A5C3QT44-F1
#
_entry.id   AF-A0A5C3QT44-F1
#
_cell.length_a   1.000
_cell.length_b   1.000
_cell.length_c   1.000
_cell.angle_alpha   90.00
_cell.angle_beta   90.00
_cell.angle_gamma   90.00
#
_symmetry.space_group_name_H-M   'P 1'
#
loop_
_entity.id
_entity.type
_entity.pdbx_description
1 polymer ?
#
loop_
_entity_poly.entity_id
_entity_poly.type
_entity_poly.pdbx_seq_one_letter_code
_entity_poly.pdbx_strand_id
1 'polypeptide(L)' 'EQDQKLINQAINTFTLNEAQKQTFCIVAHHATTAKFRPLYIHLGGMGGTGKSQVIKALHMFFKSVMKSTE' A
#
# COMPACT_ATOMS: atom_id res chain seq x y z
N GLU A 1 -6.73 -0.72 -14.54
CA GLU A 1 -5.35 -0.85 -15.04
C GLU A 1 -4.36 0.13 -14.40
N GLN A 2 -4.72 1.41 -14.22
CA GLN A 2 -3.83 2.42 -13.63
C GLN A 2 -3.41 2.09 -12.18
N ASP A 3 -4.34 1.67 -11.34
CA ASP A 3 -4.04 1.30 -9.94
C ASP A 3 -3.06 0.13 -9.85
N GLN A 4 -3.20 -0.86 -10.74
CA GLN A 4 -2.30 -2.01 -10.77
C GLN A 4 -0.86 -1.60 -11.13
N LYS A 5 -0.70 -0.61 -12.02
CA LYS A 5 0.61 -0.04 -12.34
C LYS A 5 1.21 0.67 -11.12
N LEU A 6 0.41 1.46 -10.39
CA LEU A 6 0.86 2.14 -9.16
C LEU A 6 1.23 1.15 -8.04
N ILE A 7 0.46 0.07 -7.90
CA ILE A 7 0.74 -1.02 -6.95
C ILE A 7 2.10 -1.65 -7.27
N ASN A 8 2.32 -2.06 -8.53
CA ASN A 8 3.59 -2.66 -8.94
C ASN A 8 4.77 -1.68 -8.80
N GLN A 9 4.55 -0.41 -9.12
CA GLN A 9 5.57 0.64 -8.94
C GLN A 9 5.97 0.80 -7.48
N ALA A 10 5.00 0.84 -6.56
CA ALA A 10 5.29 0.95 -5.12
C ALA A 10 6.04 -0.27 -4.59
N ILE A 11 5.62 -1.49 -4.96
CA ILE A 11 6.30 -2.74 -4.57
C ILE A 11 7.77 -2.70 -4.97
N ASN A 12 8.06 -2.30 -6.21
CA ASN A 12 9.42 -2.26 -6.73
C ASN A 12 10.24 -1.12 -6.14
N THR A 13 9.66 0.08 -6.00
CA THR A 13 10.36 1.27 -5.49
C THR A 13 10.80 1.09 -4.04
N PHE A 14 9.96 0.45 -3.23
CA PHE A 14 10.24 0.23 -1.80
C PHE A 14 10.77 -1.17 -1.49
N THR A 15 11.07 -1.97 -2.52
CA THR A 15 11.64 -3.32 -2.41
C THR A 15 10.94 -4.17 -1.35
N LEU A 16 9.60 -4.22 -1.43
CA LEU A 16 8.79 -4.89 -0.43
C LEU A 16 9.03 -6.41 -0.48
N ASN A 17 9.32 -7.01 0.68
CA ASN A 17 9.31 -8.47 0.82
C ASN A 17 7.87 -9.00 0.79
N GLU A 18 7.70 -10.34 0.76
CA GLU A 18 6.35 -10.90 0.58
C GLU A 18 5.35 -10.50 1.66
N ALA A 19 5.73 -10.50 2.94
CA ALA A 19 4.82 -10.09 4.02
C ALA A 19 4.41 -8.61 3.90
N GLN A 20 5.38 -7.75 3.56
CA GLN A 20 5.14 -6.33 3.34
C GLN A 20 4.26 -6.09 2.11
N LYS A 21 4.51 -6.82 1.01
CA LYS A 21 3.75 -6.77 -0.23
C LYS A 21 2.31 -7.21 -0.02
N GLN A 22 2.08 -8.33 0.67
CA GLN A 22 0.73 -8.79 1.01
C GLN A 22 -0.04 -7.72 1.80
N THR A 23 0.60 -7.17 2.82
CA THR A 23 0.01 -6.13 3.67
C THR A 23 -0.31 -4.87 2.87
N PHE A 24 0.62 -4.41 2.04
CA PHE A 24 0.42 -3.27 1.14
C PHE A 24 -0.73 -3.51 0.16
N CYS A 25 -0.77 -4.67 -0.50
CA CYS A 25 -1.81 -5.00 -1.49
C CYS A 25 -3.22 -5.06 -0.86
N ILE A 26 -3.36 -5.56 0.37
CA ILE A 26 -4.66 -5.55 1.07
C ILE A 26 -5.19 -4.12 1.20
N VAL A 27 -4.34 -3.19 1.64
CA VAL A 27 -4.72 -1.78 1.81
C VAL A 27 -4.94 -1.11 0.46
N ALA A 28 -4.06 -1.32 -0.52
CA ALA A 28 -4.16 -0.71 -1.84
C ALA A 28 -5.44 -1.15 -2.58
N HIS A 29 -5.75 -2.46 -2.59
CA HIS A 29 -7.00 -2.95 -3.16
C HIS A 29 -8.24 -2.46 -2.40
N HIS A 30 -8.17 -2.38 -1.07
CA HIS A 30 -9.27 -1.84 -0.29
C HIS A 30 -9.54 -0.37 -0.64
N ALA A 31 -8.50 0.42 -0.79
CA ALA A 31 -8.59 1.84 -1.10
C ALA A 31 -9.15 2.14 -2.50
N THR A 32 -8.91 1.26 -3.48
CA THR A 32 -9.41 1.44 -4.86
C THR A 32 -10.75 0.77 -5.11
N THR A 33 -11.27 0.04 -4.13
CA THR A 33 -12.62 -0.54 -4.20
C THR A 33 -13.61 0.38 -3.48
N ALA A 34 -14.78 0.65 -4.07
CA ALA A 34 -15.87 1.35 -3.39
C ALA A 34 -16.48 0.45 -2.28
N LYS A 35 -15.80 0.37 -1.13
CA LYS A 35 -16.28 -0.39 0.04
C LYS A 35 -16.84 0.54 1.10
N PHE A 36 -18.02 0.20 1.60
CA PHE A 36 -18.74 0.97 2.62
C PHE A 36 -18.19 0.82 4.05
N ARG A 37 -17.19 -0.07 4.28
CA ARG A 37 -16.65 -0.32 5.62
C ARG A 37 -15.17 0.05 5.69
N PRO A 38 -14.73 0.79 6.73
CA PRO A 38 -13.33 1.12 6.91
C PRO A 38 -12.49 -0.12 7.21
N LEU A 39 -11.26 -0.15 6.69
CA LEU A 39 -10.25 -1.16 7.01
C LEU A 39 -9.39 -0.68 8.19
N TYR A 40 -9.42 -1.43 9.29
CA TYR A 40 -8.50 -1.25 10.42
C TYR A 40 -7.35 -2.23 10.30
N ILE A 41 -6.11 -1.75 10.32
CA ILE A 41 -4.91 -2.58 10.20
C ILE A 41 -3.92 -2.27 11.32
N HIS A 42 -3.36 -3.33 11.91
CA HIS A 42 -2.23 -3.24 12.84
C HIS A 42 -0.97 -3.82 12.17
N LEU A 43 0.05 -2.98 11.98
CA LEU A 43 1.32 -3.38 11.39
C LEU A 43 2.27 -3.89 12.48
N GLY A 44 2.11 -5.16 12.84
CA GLY A 44 2.96 -5.86 13.79
C GLY A 44 4.27 -6.39 13.18
N GLY A 45 5.16 -6.88 14.04
CA GLY A 45 6.39 -7.57 13.64
C GLY A 45 7.64 -7.10 14.40
N MET A 46 8.69 -7.92 14.42
CA MET A 46 9.95 -7.64 15.11
C MET A 46 10.59 -6.31 14.69
N GLY A 47 11.32 -5.66 15.59
CA GLY A 47 12.12 -4.46 15.23
C GLY A 47 13.06 -4.75 14.06
N GLY A 48 13.29 -3.77 13.18
CA GLY A 48 14.20 -3.93 12.04
C GLY A 48 13.64 -4.64 10.79
N THR A 49 12.41 -5.18 10.83
CA THR A 49 11.81 -5.90 9.67
C THR A 49 11.24 -4.99 8.57
N GLY A 50 11.57 -3.69 8.59
CA GLY A 50 11.17 -2.77 7.54
C GLY A 50 9.68 -2.43 7.51
N LYS A 51 8.95 -2.50 8.64
CA LYS A 51 7.54 -2.04 8.72
C LYS A 51 7.33 -0.65 8.12
N SER A 52 8.29 0.26 8.32
CA SER A 52 8.27 1.60 7.74
C SER A 52 8.28 1.61 6.21
N GLN A 53 8.75 0.56 5.53
CA GLN A 53 8.66 0.46 4.06
C GLN A 53 7.22 0.32 3.59
N VAL A 54 6.38 -0.41 4.32
CA VAL A 54 4.94 -0.52 4.01
C VAL A 54 4.28 0.85 4.09
N ILE A 55 4.58 1.63 5.15
CA ILE A 55 4.06 2.98 5.31
C ILE A 55 4.52 3.92 4.19
N LYS A 56 5.80 3.86 3.80
CA LYS A 56 6.34 4.67 2.68
C LYS A 56 5.66 4.33 1.35
N ALA A 57 5.46 3.04 1.07
CA ALA A 57 4.75 2.57 -0.11
C ALA A 57 3.30 3.04 -0.14
N LEU A 58 2.58 2.95 0.99
CA LEU A 58 1.21 3.46 1.11
C LEU A 58 1.13 4.97 0.91
N HIS A 59 2.05 5.72 1.49
CA HIS A 59 2.08 7.17 1.34
C HIS A 59 2.33 7.58 -0.13
N MET A 60 3.23 6.90 -0.84
CA MET A 60 3.43 7.13 -2.28
C MET A 60 2.17 6.77 -3.08
N PHE A 61 1.58 5.60 -2.81
CA PHE A 61 0.38 5.13 -3.49
C PHE A 61 -0.78 6.10 -3.34
N PHE A 62 -1.11 6.51 -2.11
CA PHE A 62 -2.21 7.44 -1.84
C PHE A 62 -1.96 8.82 -2.46
N LYS A 63 -0.72 9.33 -2.45
CA LYS A 63 -0.40 10.59 -3.14
C LYS A 63 -0.67 10.50 -4.64
N SER A 64 -0.40 9.37 -5.26
CA SER A 64 -0.65 9.18 -6.69
C SER A 64 -2.13 9.01 -7.00
N VAL A 65 -2.87 8.24 -6.20
CA VAL A 65 -4.31 7.99 -6.39
C VAL A 65 -5.13 9.26 -6.14
N MET A 66 -4.83 10.02 -5.09
CA MET A 66 -5.60 11.24 -4.75
C MET A 66 -5.36 12.39 -5.73
N LYS A 67 -4.16 12.49 -6.34
CA LYS A 67 -3.87 13.48 -7.38
C LYS A 67 -4.59 13.24 -8.72
N SER A 68 -5.15 12.04 -8.93
CA SER A 68 -5.95 11.74 -10.14
C SER A 68 -7.44 12.02 -9.95
N THR A 69 -7.86 12.51 -8.78
CA THR A 69 -9.26 12.80 -8.44
C THR A 69 -9.56 14.32 -8.34
N GLU A 70 -8.61 15.17 -8.73
CA GLU A 70 -8.79 16.62 -8.98
C GLU A 70 -8.81 16.88 -10.48
#